data_AF-A0A3D2CDP7-F1
#
_entry.id   AF-A0A3D2CDP7-F1
#
_cell.length_a   1.000
_cell.length_b   1.000
_cell.length_c   1.000
_cell.angle_alpha   90.00
_cell.angle_beta   90.00
_cell.angle_gamma   90.00
#
_symmetry.space_group_name_H-M   'P 1'
#
loop_
_entity.id
_entity.type
_entity.pdbx_description
1 polymer ?
#
loop_
_entity_poly.entity_id
_entity_poly.type
_entity_poly.pdbx_seq_one_letter_code
_entity_poly.pdbx_strand_id
1 'polypeptide(L)'
;MNTVSVRASVRAMSSVVALSACAPDKAPTDPTDRDSGTVDSGLGDAFDDTALRAAIEADMAEFGLTAAAVAVLRDGKTVWAEGFGTLTPDGGGAVDADTRFRVASVTKSMTAIAMLQQSDGGCLSLTDRITDHMRFEMASAPGMTDDMQIRQLLNHTAG
;
A
#
# COMPACT_ATOMS: atom_id res chain seq x y z
N MET A 1 7.39 -72.04 -25.06
CA MET A 1 7.90 -70.65 -25.00
C MET A 1 7.16 -69.94 -23.89
N ASN A 2 7.87 -69.60 -22.81
CA ASN A 2 7.31 -69.12 -21.54
C ASN A 2 7.22 -67.59 -21.54
N THR A 3 6.07 -67.02 -21.20
CA THR A 3 5.90 -65.56 -20.97
C THR A 3 6.11 -65.25 -19.48
N VAL A 4 7.12 -64.43 -19.17
CA VAL A 4 7.37 -63.93 -17.82
C VAL A 4 6.78 -62.53 -17.70
N SER A 5 5.80 -62.35 -16.80
CA SER A 5 5.24 -61.06 -16.42
C SER A 5 5.99 -60.53 -15.20
N VAL A 6 6.68 -59.40 -15.33
CA VAL A 6 7.34 -58.70 -14.22
C VAL A 6 6.43 -57.55 -13.78
N ARG A 7 5.87 -57.63 -12.56
CA ARG A 7 5.15 -56.52 -11.92
C ARG A 7 6.14 -55.65 -11.14
N ALA A 8 6.46 -54.48 -11.66
CA ALA A 8 7.19 -53.45 -10.92
C ALA A 8 6.22 -52.73 -9.97
N SER A 9 6.47 -52.86 -8.66
CA SER A 9 5.74 -52.12 -7.62
C SER A 9 6.53 -50.85 -7.28
N VAL A 10 6.05 -49.69 -7.71
CA VAL A 10 6.61 -48.39 -7.30
C VAL A 10 5.94 -47.98 -5.98
N ARG A 11 6.69 -48.00 -4.88
CA ARG A 11 6.27 -47.37 -3.62
C ARG A 11 6.54 -45.88 -3.72
N ALA A 12 5.49 -45.07 -3.84
CA ALA A 12 5.59 -43.62 -3.71
C ALA A 12 5.74 -43.25 -2.22
N MET A 13 6.91 -42.74 -1.85
CA MET A 13 7.14 -42.15 -0.53
C MET A 13 6.60 -40.70 -0.57
N SER A 14 5.37 -40.50 -0.09
CA SER A 14 4.80 -39.16 0.10
C SER A 14 5.42 -38.51 1.33
N SER A 15 6.50 -37.75 1.13
CA SER A 15 6.98 -36.79 2.13
C SER A 15 6.16 -35.52 1.99
N VAL A 16 5.17 -35.34 2.85
CA VAL A 16 4.47 -34.06 3.01
C VAL A 16 5.44 -33.11 3.71
N VAL A 17 6.11 -32.25 2.93
CA VAL A 17 6.77 -31.06 3.49
C VAL A 17 5.65 -30.09 3.84
N ALA A 18 5.36 -29.96 5.13
CA ALA A 18 4.51 -28.89 5.62
C ALA A 18 5.25 -27.57 5.37
N LEU A 19 4.88 -26.83 4.31
CA LEU A 19 5.18 -25.42 4.23
C LEU A 19 4.38 -24.76 5.35
N SER A 20 5.05 -24.47 6.47
CA SER A 20 4.52 -23.54 7.46
C SER A 20 4.44 -22.18 6.78
N ALA A 21 3.28 -21.86 6.21
CA ALA A 21 2.98 -20.51 5.74
C ALA A 21 3.09 -19.59 6.96
N CYS A 22 4.00 -18.63 6.89
CA CYS A 22 4.14 -17.58 7.88
C CYS A 22 2.96 -16.60 7.69
N ALA A 23 1.79 -17.02 8.17
CA ALA A 23 0.60 -16.19 8.17
C ALA A 23 0.65 -15.31 9.43
N PRO A 24 0.52 -13.99 9.31
CA PRO A 24 0.41 -13.14 10.50
C PRO A 24 -0.84 -13.52 11.29
N ASP A 25 -0.70 -13.67 12.61
CA ASP A 25 -1.73 -14.13 13.56
C ASP A 25 -2.94 -13.18 13.68
N LYS A 26 -2.91 -12.01 13.03
CA LYS A 26 -3.94 -10.98 13.14
C LYS A 26 -4.35 -10.49 11.76
N ALA A 27 -5.55 -10.88 11.34
CA ALA A 27 -6.20 -10.27 10.18
C ALA A 27 -6.40 -8.76 10.44
N PRO A 28 -6.12 -7.87 9.48
CA PRO A 28 -6.53 -6.48 9.56
C PRO A 28 -8.04 -6.41 9.79
N THR A 29 -8.48 -5.57 10.71
CA THR A 29 -9.90 -5.21 10.86
C THR A 29 -10.43 -4.64 9.55
N ASP A 30 -11.69 -4.95 9.23
CA ASP A 30 -12.33 -4.59 7.97
C ASP A 30 -12.17 -3.09 7.65
N PRO A 31 -11.45 -2.73 6.57
CA PRO A 31 -11.26 -1.34 6.18
C PRO A 31 -12.52 -0.70 5.56
N THR A 32 -13.62 -1.46 5.43
CA THR A 32 -14.89 -0.98 4.89
C THR A 32 -15.86 -0.46 5.94
N ASP A 33 -15.47 -0.41 7.23
CA ASP A 33 -16.16 0.38 8.26
C ASP A 33 -15.94 1.87 7.98
N ARG A 34 -16.52 2.35 6.89
CA ARG A 34 -16.60 3.75 6.53
C ARG A 34 -17.79 4.31 7.29
N ASP A 35 -17.51 5.04 8.35
CA ASP A 35 -18.46 6.00 8.88
C ASP A 35 -18.85 6.93 7.72
N SER A 36 -19.97 6.59 7.09
CA SER A 36 -20.56 7.33 5.97
C SER A 36 -21.41 8.49 6.49
N GLY A 37 -21.23 8.84 7.77
CA GLY A 37 -21.83 10.00 8.38
C GLY A 37 -21.34 11.24 7.66
N THR A 38 -22.27 12.14 7.35
CA THR A 38 -21.97 13.55 7.17
C THR A 38 -20.96 13.94 8.24
N VAL A 39 -19.73 14.24 7.83
CA VAL A 39 -18.67 14.65 8.75
C VAL A 39 -19.14 15.91 9.46
N ASP A 40 -19.73 15.73 10.63
CA ASP A 40 -19.90 16.80 11.61
C ASP A 40 -18.49 17.29 11.89
N SER A 41 -18.20 18.51 11.44
CA SER A 41 -16.88 19.14 11.55
C SER A 41 -16.35 19.15 12.97
N GLY A 42 -17.20 18.87 13.98
CA GLY A 42 -16.80 18.54 15.35
C GLY A 42 -16.09 19.69 16.06
N LEU A 43 -15.93 20.82 15.40
CA LEU A 43 -15.18 21.98 15.84
C LEU A 43 -16.07 23.20 16.07
N GLY A 44 -17.33 23.19 15.65
CA GLY A 44 -18.16 24.40 15.67
C GLY A 44 -17.35 25.60 15.13
N ASP A 45 -17.52 26.76 15.76
CA ASP A 45 -16.89 28.04 15.37
C ASP A 45 -15.34 28.11 15.47
N ALA A 46 -14.63 27.01 15.77
CA ALA A 46 -13.18 27.01 16.05
C ALA A 46 -12.26 26.74 14.84
N PHE A 47 -12.81 26.27 13.70
CA PHE A 47 -12.05 26.09 12.46
C PHE A 47 -12.64 26.96 11.36
N ASP A 48 -12.02 28.12 11.16
CA ASP A 48 -12.31 28.99 10.02
C ASP A 48 -11.60 28.44 8.78
N ASP A 49 -12.36 27.77 7.93
CA ASP A 49 -11.87 27.17 6.69
C ASP A 49 -11.67 28.20 5.56
N THR A 50 -12.13 29.45 5.73
CA THR A 50 -12.18 30.46 4.67
C THR A 50 -10.81 30.70 4.04
N ALA A 51 -9.79 30.87 4.89
CA ALA A 51 -8.41 31.07 4.43
C ALA A 51 -7.84 29.81 3.78
N LEU A 52 -8.22 28.62 4.25
CA LEU A 52 -7.78 27.35 3.68
C LEU A 52 -8.40 27.10 2.30
N ARG A 53 -9.72 27.31 2.14
CA ARG A 53 -10.41 27.23 0.84
C ARG A 53 -9.76 28.18 -0.16
N ALA A 54 -9.56 29.44 0.21
CA ALA A 54 -8.93 30.44 -0.65
C ALA A 54 -7.51 30.05 -1.07
N ALA A 55 -6.72 29.48 -0.16
CA ALA A 55 -5.38 28.98 -0.47
C ALA A 55 -5.43 27.77 -1.43
N ILE A 56 -6.34 26.82 -1.22
CA ILE A 56 -6.52 25.66 -2.11
C ILE A 56 -6.91 26.11 -3.51
N GLU A 57 -7.88 27.01 -3.64
CA GLU A 57 -8.30 27.54 -4.95
C GLU A 57 -7.17 28.30 -5.65
N ALA A 58 -6.38 29.08 -4.90
CA ALA A 58 -5.21 29.79 -5.42
C ALA A 58 -4.14 28.80 -5.94
N ASP A 59 -3.80 27.76 -5.16
CA ASP A 59 -2.86 26.72 -5.56
C ASP A 59 -3.37 25.94 -6.78
N MET A 60 -4.66 25.60 -6.82
CA MET A 60 -5.26 24.93 -7.96
C MET A 60 -5.15 25.79 -9.23
N ALA A 61 -5.38 27.10 -9.12
CA ALA A 61 -5.22 28.02 -10.24
C ALA A 61 -3.74 28.17 -10.65
N GLU A 62 -2.82 28.29 -9.70
CA GLU A 62 -1.38 28.45 -9.95
C GLU A 62 -0.79 27.22 -10.66
N PHE A 63 -1.14 26.01 -10.20
CA PHE A 63 -0.60 24.76 -10.73
C PHE A 63 -1.45 24.13 -11.84
N GLY A 64 -2.56 24.76 -12.23
CA GLY A 64 -3.46 24.25 -13.27
C GLY A 64 -4.12 22.92 -12.89
N LEU A 65 -4.46 22.74 -11.61
CA LEU A 65 -5.09 21.52 -11.12
C LEU A 65 -6.59 21.55 -11.43
N THR A 66 -7.07 20.50 -12.12
CA THR A 66 -8.49 20.34 -12.44
C THR A 66 -9.35 20.03 -11.21
N ALA A 67 -8.78 19.31 -10.25
CA ALA A 67 -9.50 18.70 -9.14
C ALA A 67 -8.61 18.53 -7.92
N ALA A 68 -9.20 18.70 -6.73
CA ALA A 68 -8.61 18.33 -5.46
C ALA A 68 -9.69 17.83 -4.50
N ALA A 69 -9.35 16.89 -3.63
CA ALA A 69 -10.15 16.57 -2.45
C ALA A 69 -9.22 16.69 -1.23
N VAL A 70 -9.65 17.43 -0.23
CA VAL A 70 -8.83 17.79 0.94
C VAL A 70 -9.59 17.46 2.20
N ALA A 71 -8.91 16.83 3.16
CA ALA A 71 -9.45 16.56 4.49
C ALA A 71 -8.46 17.01 5.57
N VAL A 72 -8.98 17.58 6.65
CA VAL A 72 -8.24 17.99 7.84
C VAL A 72 -8.69 17.12 9.01
N LEU A 73 -7.71 16.52 9.69
CA LEU A 73 -7.93 15.66 10.84
C LEU A 73 -7.32 16.29 12.09
N ARG A 74 -8.03 16.19 13.22
CA ARG A 74 -7.56 16.59 14.55
C ARG A 74 -8.02 15.56 15.57
N ASP A 75 -7.10 15.15 16.45
CA ASP A 75 -7.38 14.18 17.52
C ASP A 75 -8.03 12.86 17.02
N GLY A 76 -7.56 12.38 15.87
CA GLY A 76 -8.06 11.16 15.23
C GLY A 76 -9.44 11.30 14.58
N LYS A 77 -10.01 12.50 14.51
CA LYS A 77 -11.30 12.78 13.88
C LYS A 77 -11.15 13.70 12.68
N THR A 78 -11.95 13.47 11.64
CA THR A 78 -12.08 14.40 10.52
C THR A 78 -12.86 15.62 10.98
N VAL A 79 -12.27 16.80 10.85
CA VAL A 79 -12.89 18.06 11.27
C VAL A 79 -13.32 18.93 10.09
N TRP A 80 -12.83 18.63 8.90
CA TRP A 80 -13.26 19.25 7.65
C TRP A 80 -12.85 18.35 6.48
N ALA A 81 -13.71 18.20 5.49
CA ALA A 81 -13.39 17.51 4.25
C ALA A 81 -14.22 18.08 3.09
N GLU A 82 -13.57 18.37 1.97
CA GLU A 82 -14.21 19.05 0.84
C GLU A 82 -13.54 18.68 -0.49
N GLY A 83 -14.35 18.70 -1.55
CA GLY A 83 -13.89 18.52 -2.93
C GLY A 83 -13.94 19.85 -3.71
N PHE A 84 -13.00 20.03 -4.61
CA PHE A 84 -12.80 21.23 -5.41
C PHE A 84 -12.66 20.86 -6.89
N GLY A 85 -13.27 21.65 -7.77
CA GLY A 85 -13.21 21.46 -9.22
C GLY A 85 -14.11 20.34 -9.74
N THR A 86 -13.71 19.73 -10.86
CA THR A 86 -14.51 18.74 -11.61
C THR A 86 -13.73 17.48 -11.91
N LEU A 87 -14.42 16.35 -12.10
CA LEU A 87 -13.77 15.05 -12.37
C LEU A 87 -12.91 15.03 -13.64
N THR A 88 -13.18 15.92 -14.60
CA THR A 88 -12.50 16.01 -15.90
C THR A 88 -12.21 17.46 -16.28
N PRO A 89 -11.15 17.73 -17.07
CA PRO A 89 -10.76 19.09 -17.46
C PRO A 89 -11.82 19.83 -18.28
N ASP A 90 -12.54 19.11 -19.13
CA ASP A 90 -13.59 19.66 -20.01
C ASP A 90 -14.94 19.85 -19.29
N GLY A 91 -14.94 19.76 -17.96
CA GLY A 91 -16.14 19.74 -17.12
C GLY A 91 -16.70 18.33 -16.93
N GLY A 92 -17.56 18.15 -15.92
CA GLY A 92 -18.09 16.86 -15.50
C GLY A 92 -18.78 16.95 -14.13
N GLY A 93 -18.90 15.83 -13.43
CA GLY A 93 -19.36 15.84 -12.03
C GLY A 93 -18.43 16.66 -11.14
N ALA A 94 -19.01 17.32 -10.13
CA ALA A 94 -18.24 17.98 -9.09
C ALA A 94 -17.43 16.94 -8.31
N VAL A 95 -16.22 17.32 -7.91
CA VAL A 95 -15.44 16.53 -6.96
C VAL A 95 -16.01 16.75 -5.57
N ASP A 96 -16.11 15.68 -4.80
CA ASP A 96 -16.47 15.69 -3.38
C ASP A 96 -15.38 15.03 -2.54
N ALA A 97 -15.56 15.00 -1.22
CA ALA A 97 -14.62 14.41 -0.28
C ALA A 97 -14.40 12.90 -0.48
N ASP A 98 -15.36 12.20 -1.11
CA ASP A 98 -15.33 10.75 -1.34
C ASP A 98 -14.79 10.36 -2.72
N THR A 99 -14.48 11.36 -3.55
CA THR A 99 -13.95 11.17 -4.90
C THR A 99 -12.60 10.46 -4.85
N ARG A 100 -12.46 9.39 -5.66
CA ARG A 100 -11.26 8.54 -5.66
C ARG A 100 -10.19 9.07 -6.61
N PHE A 101 -8.97 9.18 -6.09
CA PHE A 101 -7.78 9.54 -6.86
C PHE A 101 -6.75 8.40 -6.89
N ARG A 102 -5.88 8.41 -7.89
CA ARG A 102 -4.67 7.57 -7.90
C ARG A 102 -3.61 8.23 -7.02
N VAL A 103 -3.32 7.65 -5.86
CA VAL A 103 -2.44 8.24 -4.84
C VAL A 103 -0.94 8.02 -5.07
N ALA A 104 -0.55 7.29 -6.12
CA ALA A 104 0.84 7.10 -6.56
C ALA A 104 1.81 6.74 -5.41
N SER A 105 2.85 7.55 -5.17
CA SER A 105 3.90 7.27 -4.19
C SER A 105 3.40 7.17 -2.74
N VAL A 106 2.19 7.66 -2.42
CA VAL A 106 1.57 7.45 -1.09
C VAL A 106 1.45 5.96 -0.76
N THR A 107 1.28 5.10 -1.77
CA THR A 107 1.24 3.64 -1.61
C THR A 107 2.50 3.08 -0.94
N LYS A 108 3.67 3.74 -1.06
CA LYS A 108 4.93 3.26 -0.46
C LYS A 108 4.85 3.14 1.05
N SER A 109 4.17 4.07 1.74
CA SER A 109 3.99 3.99 3.19
C SER A 109 3.18 2.77 3.60
N MET A 110 2.15 2.42 2.83
CA MET A 110 1.33 1.23 3.06
C MET A 110 2.17 -0.05 2.84
N THR A 111 2.95 -0.10 1.77
CA THR A 111 3.88 -1.22 1.51
C THR A 111 4.94 -1.34 2.61
N ALA A 112 5.50 -0.23 3.08
CA ALA A 112 6.48 -0.23 4.15
C ALA A 112 5.89 -0.78 5.46
N ILE A 113 4.66 -0.39 5.81
CA ILE A 113 3.95 -0.95 6.97
C ILE A 113 3.75 -2.46 6.81
N ALA A 114 3.32 -2.93 5.64
CA ALA A 114 3.15 -4.36 5.39
C ALA A 114 4.48 -5.15 5.52
N MET A 115 5.60 -4.57 5.09
CA MET A 115 6.94 -5.14 5.27
C MET A 115 7.37 -5.18 6.73
N LEU A 116 7.12 -4.11 7.48
CA LEU A 116 7.42 -4.05 8.92
C LEU A 116 6.58 -5.05 9.71
N GLN A 117 5.29 -5.22 9.37
CA GLN A 117 4.44 -6.24 9.97
C GLN A 117 4.97 -7.65 9.75
N GLN A 118 5.52 -7.95 8.55
CA GLN A 118 6.16 -9.24 8.31
C GLN A 118 7.51 -9.40 9.02
N SER A 119 8.24 -8.31 9.22
CA SER A 119 9.45 -8.35 10.05
C SER A 119 9.11 -8.63 11.51
N ASP A 120 8.09 -7.97 12.06
CA ASP A 120 7.62 -8.17 13.44
C ASP A 120 7.07 -9.59 13.65
N GLY A 121 6.43 -10.15 12.61
CA GLY A 121 5.97 -11.54 12.59
C GLY A 121 7.10 -12.58 12.43
N GLY A 122 8.35 -12.15 12.25
CA GLY A 122 9.51 -13.03 12.07
C GLY A 122 9.58 -13.72 10.70
N CYS A 123 8.76 -13.29 9.73
CA CYS A 123 8.75 -13.88 8.39
C CYS A 123 9.92 -13.40 7.51
N LEU A 124 10.52 -12.25 7.85
CA LEU A 124 11.74 -11.71 7.26
C LEU A 124 12.50 -10.87 8.30
N SER A 125 13.77 -10.58 8.04
CA SER A 125 14.52 -9.53 8.74
C SER A 125 14.80 -8.36 7.81
N LEU A 126 14.79 -7.14 8.35
CA LEU A 126 15.17 -5.94 7.60
C LEU A 126 16.63 -5.95 7.12
N THR A 127 17.47 -6.81 7.71
CA THR A 127 18.87 -7.02 7.29
C THR A 127 19.04 -8.16 6.30
N ASP A 128 17.97 -8.89 5.97
CA ASP A 128 18.04 -9.93 4.94
C ASP A 128 18.38 -9.31 3.59
N ARG A 129 19.11 -10.07 2.77
CA ARG A 129 19.35 -9.67 1.39
C ARG A 129 18.09 -9.92 0.59
N ILE A 130 17.78 -9.05 -0.37
CA ILE A 130 16.63 -9.22 -1.27
C ILE A 130 16.70 -10.58 -1.98
N THR A 131 17.92 -10.99 -2.35
CA THR A 131 18.23 -12.24 -3.04
C THR A 131 17.94 -13.50 -2.22
N ASP A 132 17.86 -13.37 -0.88
CA ASP A 132 17.45 -14.47 0.00
C ASP A 132 15.93 -14.76 -0.12
N HIS A 133 15.14 -13.75 -0.51
CA HIS A 133 13.67 -13.82 -0.61
C HIS A 133 13.16 -13.96 -2.05
N MET A 134 13.87 -13.38 -3.03
CA MET A 134 13.52 -13.49 -4.43
C MET A 134 14.73 -13.43 -5.35
N ARG A 135 14.71 -14.21 -6.43
CA ARG A 135 15.72 -14.11 -7.48
C ARG A 135 15.47 -12.85 -8.29
N PHE A 136 16.35 -11.86 -8.13
CA PHE A 136 16.31 -10.60 -8.84
C PHE A 136 17.74 -10.17 -9.17
N GLU A 137 17.93 -9.64 -10.38
CA GLU A 137 19.20 -9.06 -10.82
C GLU A 137 18.90 -7.85 -11.71
N MET A 138 19.63 -6.76 -11.50
CA MET A 138 19.52 -5.58 -12.35
C MET A 138 20.33 -5.76 -13.62
N ALA A 139 19.66 -5.88 -14.76
CA ALA A 139 20.32 -6.07 -16.06
C ALA A 139 21.35 -4.97 -16.39
N SER A 140 21.11 -3.74 -15.93
CA SER A 140 22.01 -2.60 -16.13
C SER A 140 23.17 -2.52 -15.11
N ALA A 141 23.13 -3.31 -14.04
CA ALA A 141 24.13 -3.31 -12.97
C ALA A 141 24.29 -4.73 -12.38
N PRO A 142 24.91 -5.67 -13.11
CA PRO A 142 25.14 -7.03 -12.62
C PRO A 142 25.90 -7.03 -11.29
N GLY A 143 25.48 -7.89 -10.36
CA GLY A 143 26.07 -8.02 -9.02
C GLY A 143 25.72 -6.90 -8.02
N MET A 144 25.13 -5.77 -8.46
CA MET A 144 24.75 -4.69 -7.54
C MET A 144 23.67 -5.13 -6.53
N THR A 145 22.87 -6.13 -6.90
CA THR A 145 21.76 -6.67 -6.11
C THR A 145 22.17 -7.66 -5.04
N ASP A 146 23.40 -8.17 -5.07
CA ASP A 146 23.80 -9.35 -4.30
C ASP A 146 23.73 -9.11 -2.79
N ASP A 147 24.12 -7.90 -2.36
CA ASP A 147 24.18 -7.50 -0.95
C ASP A 147 23.12 -6.47 -0.56
N MET A 148 22.19 -6.13 -1.46
CA MET A 148 21.11 -5.18 -1.16
C MET A 148 20.18 -5.75 -0.09
N GLN A 149 20.03 -5.02 1.01
CA GLN A 149 19.19 -5.41 2.14
C GLN A 149 17.79 -4.80 2.03
N ILE A 150 16.79 -5.46 2.61
CA ILE A 150 15.40 -4.97 2.64
C ILE A 150 15.31 -3.56 3.22
N ARG A 151 16.02 -3.26 4.32
CA ARG A 151 16.05 -1.91 4.92
C ARG A 151 16.51 -0.83 3.95
N GLN A 152 17.42 -1.17 3.03
CA GLN A 152 17.97 -0.22 2.05
C GLN A 152 16.93 0.16 0.98
N LEU A 153 16.01 -0.76 0.66
CA LEU A 153 14.86 -0.43 -0.19
C LEU A 153 13.87 0.50 0.53
N LEU A 154 13.57 0.20 1.80
CA LEU A 154 12.58 0.94 2.59
C LEU A 154 13.02 2.37 2.92
N ASN A 155 14.32 2.63 3.03
CA ASN A 155 14.87 3.94 3.36
C ASN A 155 15.55 4.64 2.16
N HIS A 156 15.41 4.10 0.95
CA HIS A 156 16.00 4.66 -0.28
C HIS A 156 17.54 4.78 -0.27
N THR A 157 18.26 3.82 0.31
CA THR A 157 19.74 3.79 0.33
C THR A 157 20.33 2.54 -0.34
N ALA A 158 19.62 1.95 -1.30
CA ALA A 158 20.07 0.73 -1.97
C ALA A 158 21.01 0.97 -3.17
N GLY A 159 21.05 2.20 -3.67
CA GLY A 159 21.81 2.59 -4.87
C GLY A 159 21.02 3.54 -5.75
#